data_AF-X0YA57-F1
#
_entry.id   AF-X0YA57-F1
#
_cell.length_a   1.000
_cell.length_b   1.000
_cell.length_c   1.000
_cell.angle_alpha   90.00
_cell.angle_beta   90.00
_cell.angle_gamma   90.00
#
_symmetry.space_group_name_H-M   'P 1'
#
loop_
_entity.id
_entity.type
_entity.pdbx_description
1 polymer ?
#
loop_
_entity_poly.entity_id
_entity_poly.type
_entity_poly.pdbx_seq_one_letter_code
_entity_poly.pdbx_strand_id
1 'polypeptide(L)'
;LEAVFARGDRRLSACIEHAYRAGARFDGWDECFDANIWQRAFDATGIDPTWYAGRERPQDEVLPWDHLPGGHPRDYLWRQYEDFRGQIGALKSSAEEA
;
A
#
# COMPACT_ATOMS: atom_id res chain seq x y z
N LEU A 1 -2.59 -0.87 6.30
CA LEU A 1 -1.12 -0.89 6.38
C LEU A 1 -0.49 -1.41 5.09
N GLU A 2 -0.90 -2.60 4.63
CA GLU A 2 -0.45 -3.22 3.37
C GLU A 2 -0.44 -2.27 2.16
N ALA A 3 -1.52 -1.50 1.97
CA ALA A 3 -1.61 -0.56 0.86
C ALA A 3 -0.51 0.51 0.86
N VAL A 4 0.01 0.88 2.02
CA VAL A 4 1.10 1.86 2.18
C VAL A 4 2.43 1.20 1.82
N PHE A 5 2.75 0.06 2.45
CA PHE A 5 4.06 -0.58 2.29
C PHE A 5 4.26 -1.30 0.96
N ALA A 6 3.20 -1.83 0.33
CA ALA A 6 3.27 -2.36 -1.03
C ALA A 6 3.69 -1.30 -2.07
N ARG A 7 3.55 -0.02 -1.72
CA ARG A 7 3.89 1.15 -2.55
C ARG A 7 5.02 1.97 -1.92
N GLY A 8 5.69 1.41 -0.93
CA GLY A 8 6.66 2.08 -0.09
C GLY A 8 7.98 2.38 -0.79
N ASP A 9 8.51 3.56 -0.52
CA ASP A 9 9.88 3.94 -0.88
C ASP A 9 10.75 4.08 0.37
N ARG A 10 12.02 4.49 0.20
CA ARG A 10 12.99 4.61 1.30
C ARG A 10 12.52 5.54 2.44
N ARG A 11 11.60 6.47 2.19
CA ARG A 11 11.05 7.37 3.21
C ARG A 11 10.30 6.61 4.30
N LEU A 12 9.67 5.48 3.96
CA LEU A 12 8.96 4.65 4.94
C LEU A 12 9.88 3.95 5.95
N SER A 13 11.20 3.89 5.69
CA SER A 13 12.15 3.23 6.58
C SER A 13 12.14 3.80 8.00
N ALA A 14 12.04 5.13 8.13
CA ALA A 14 11.95 5.81 9.43
C ALA A 14 10.66 5.43 10.18
N CYS A 15 9.53 5.29 9.48
CA CYS A 15 8.26 4.88 10.10
C CYS A 15 8.33 3.43 10.59
N ILE A 16 8.89 2.52 9.79
CA ILE A 16 9.11 1.12 10.19
C ILE A 16 10.02 1.05 11.42
N GLU A 17 11.10 1.82 11.44
CA GLU A 17 11.99 1.88 12.61
C GLU A 17 11.26 2.40 13.86
N HIS A 18 10.48 3.48 13.72
CA HIS A 18 9.68 4.03 14.81
C HIS A 18 8.68 3.01 15.36
N ALA A 19 7.92 2.34 14.49
CA ALA A 19 6.97 1.31 14.87
C ALA A 19 7.67 0.14 15.58
N TYR A 20 8.81 -0.32 15.03
CA TYR A 20 9.62 -1.37 15.65
C TYR A 20 10.10 -0.97 17.05
N ARG A 21 10.60 0.25 17.25
CA ARG A 21 11.02 0.75 18.56
C ARG A 21 9.86 0.91 19.53
N ALA A 22 8.66 1.19 19.02
CA ALA A 22 7.43 1.30 19.79
C ALA A 22 6.76 -0.05 20.11
N GLY A 23 7.33 -1.17 19.63
CA GLY A 23 6.89 -2.53 20.00
C GLY A 23 6.16 -3.30 18.91
N ALA A 24 5.98 -2.75 17.70
CA ALA A 24 5.34 -3.46 16.58
C ALA A 24 6.08 -4.76 16.25
N ARG A 25 5.41 -5.91 16.38
CA ARG A 25 5.95 -7.24 16.12
C ARG A 25 4.82 -8.12 15.62
N PHE A 26 5.12 -8.96 14.64
CA PHE A 26 4.14 -9.93 14.11
C PHE A 26 2.83 -9.29 13.63
N ASP A 27 2.88 -8.07 13.07
CA ASP A 27 1.69 -7.33 12.58
C ASP A 27 0.93 -8.02 11.42
N GLY A 28 1.44 -9.14 10.90
CA GLY A 28 0.72 -9.99 9.95
C GLY A 28 -0.31 -10.94 10.61
N TRP A 29 -0.35 -11.00 11.94
CA TRP A 29 -1.34 -11.74 12.71
C TRP A 29 -2.26 -10.76 13.44
N ASP A 30 -3.57 -10.90 13.26
CA ASP A 30 -4.57 -9.96 13.78
C ASP A 30 -4.48 -9.78 15.30
N GLU A 31 -4.11 -10.84 16.04
CA GLU A 31 -3.99 -10.80 17.50
C GLU A 31 -2.77 -9.99 18.00
N CYS A 32 -1.80 -9.76 17.12
CA CYS A 32 -0.59 -9.00 17.43
C CYS A 32 -0.62 -7.56 16.87
N PHE A 33 -1.54 -7.29 15.94
CA PHE A 33 -1.62 -6.01 15.25
C PHE A 33 -2.14 -4.89 16.16
N ASP A 34 -1.34 -3.84 16.34
CA ASP A 34 -1.76 -2.61 17.05
C ASP A 34 -1.67 -1.39 16.12
N ALA A 35 -2.84 -0.97 15.62
CA ALA A 35 -2.96 0.19 14.74
C ALA A 35 -2.45 1.50 15.38
N ASN A 36 -2.49 1.63 16.71
CA ASN A 36 -2.05 2.86 17.39
C ASN A 36 -0.53 3.03 17.33
N ILE A 37 0.24 1.93 17.28
CA ILE A 37 1.68 2.00 17.09
C ILE A 37 1.99 2.60 15.72
N TRP A 38 1.32 2.11 14.68
CA TRP A 38 1.52 2.56 13.32
C TRP A 38 1.05 4.00 13.11
N GLN A 39 -0.10 4.40 13.66
CA GLN A 39 -0.56 5.79 13.59
C GLN A 39 0.46 6.75 14.20
N ARG A 40 0.96 6.44 15.41
CA ARG A 40 1.99 7.26 16.06
C ARG A 40 3.30 7.28 15.28
N ALA A 41 3.68 6.18 14.62
CA ALA A 41 4.87 6.13 13.80
C ALA A 41 4.74 7.02 12.53
N PHE A 42 3.58 7.02 11.88
CA PHE A 42 3.28 7.94 10.78
C PHE A 42 3.36 9.40 11.23
N ASP A 43 2.70 9.74 12.35
CA ASP A 43 2.70 11.10 12.90
C ASP A 43 4.11 11.57 13.28
N ALA A 44 4.88 10.71 13.97
CA ALA A 44 6.25 11.03 14.42
C ALA A 44 7.23 11.23 13.26
N THR A 45 6.96 10.61 12.11
CA THR A 45 7.84 10.71 10.92
C THR A 45 7.33 11.69 9.87
N GLY A 46 6.15 12.30 10.09
CA GLY A 46 5.51 13.20 9.14
C GLY A 46 5.11 12.51 7.83
N ILE A 47 4.91 11.20 7.87
CA ILE A 47 4.54 10.41 6.70
C ILE A 47 3.02 10.31 6.66
N ASP A 48 2.42 10.81 5.58
CA ASP A 48 0.99 10.66 5.33
C ASP A 48 0.72 9.29 4.68
N PRO A 49 0.05 8.34 5.39
CA PRO A 49 -0.28 7.04 4.82
C PRO A 49 -1.31 7.14 3.69
N THR A 50 -2.15 8.17 3.67
CA THR A 50 -3.20 8.34 2.64
C THR A 50 -2.59 8.70 1.29
N TRP A 51 -1.49 9.44 1.26
CA TRP A 51 -0.73 9.70 0.02
C TRP A 51 -0.26 8.41 -0.66
N TYR A 52 0.17 7.40 0.12
CA TYR A 52 0.60 6.11 -0.43
C TYR A 52 -0.58 5.23 -0.85
N ALA A 53 -1.61 5.14 -0.01
CA ALA A 53 -2.71 4.19 -0.18
C ALA A 53 -3.84 4.68 -1.10
N GLY A 54 -4.07 6.00 -1.16
CA GLY A 54 -5.29 6.57 -1.74
C GLY A 54 -5.12 7.27 -3.09
N ARG A 55 -3.89 7.55 -3.54
CA ARG A 55 -3.70 8.28 -4.80
C ARG A 55 -3.81 7.37 -6.02
N GLU A 56 -4.38 7.90 -7.09
CA GLU A 56 -4.31 7.29 -8.41
C GLU A 56 -2.88 7.40 -8.95
N ARG A 57 -2.46 6.38 -9.70
CA ARG A 57 -1.11 6.25 -10.24
C ARG A 57 -1.20 6.01 -11.74
N PRO A 58 -0.54 6.83 -12.57
CA PRO A 58 -0.54 6.60 -13.99
C PRO A 58 0.36 5.41 -14.37
N GLN A 59 0.15 4.84 -15.55
CA GLN A 59 0.88 3.67 -16.04
C GLN A 59 2.39 3.87 -16.11
N ASP A 60 2.82 5.09 -16.41
CA ASP A 60 4.21 5.49 -16.61
C ASP A 60 4.93 5.89 -15.32
N GLU A 61 4.23 5.89 -14.17
CA GLU A 61 4.87 6.19 -12.90
C GLU A 61 6.01 5.21 -12.60
N VAL A 62 7.15 5.75 -12.15
CA VAL A 62 8.25 4.94 -11.62
C VAL A 62 7.92 4.54 -10.18
N LEU A 63 7.74 3.25 -9.98
CA LEU A 63 7.43 2.63 -8.70
C LEU A 63 8.71 2.23 -7.95
N PRO A 64 8.72 2.31 -6.61
CA PRO A 64 9.94 2.08 -5.83
C PRO A 64 10.58 0.71 -6.04
N TRP A 65 9.81 -0.31 -6.42
CA TRP A 65 10.27 -1.67 -6.66
C TRP A 65 10.66 -1.96 -8.13
N ASP A 66 10.55 -0.99 -9.04
CA ASP A 66 10.84 -1.20 -10.47
C ASP A 66 12.26 -1.68 -10.79
N HIS A 67 13.19 -1.39 -9.89
CA HIS A 67 14.59 -1.78 -10.01
C HIS A 67 14.85 -3.23 -9.56
N LEU A 68 13.85 -3.92 -9.00
CA LEU A 68 14.00 -5.29 -8.51
C LEU A 68 13.89 -6.29 -9.67
N PRO A 69 14.85 -7.21 -9.82
CA PRO A 69 14.77 -8.27 -10.82
C PRO A 69 13.76 -9.37 -10.39
N GLY A 70 13.24 -10.12 -11.36
CA GLY A 70 12.48 -11.36 -11.10
C GLY A 70 10.96 -11.20 -10.93
N GLY A 71 10.41 -10.00 -11.06
CA GLY A 71 8.97 -9.76 -11.12
C GLY A 71 8.35 -10.04 -12.50
N HIS A 72 7.03 -10.03 -12.57
CA HIS A 72 6.32 -10.01 -13.85
C HIS A 72 6.59 -8.71 -14.61
N PRO A 73 6.55 -8.72 -15.96
CA PRO A 73 6.70 -7.49 -16.75
C PRO A 73 5.66 -6.44 -16.36
N ARG A 74 6.04 -5.14 -16.40
CA ARG A 74 5.14 -4.04 -16.03
C ARG A 74 3.83 -4.05 -16.80
N ASP A 75 3.89 -4.27 -18.10
CA ASP A 75 2.70 -4.31 -18.96
C ASP A 75 1.72 -5.42 -18.57
N TYR A 76 2.25 -6.55 -18.10
CA TYR A 76 1.43 -7.62 -17.56
C TYR A 76 0.70 -7.16 -16.29
N LEU A 77 1.43 -6.59 -15.33
CA LEU A 77 0.85 -6.10 -14.07
C LEU A 77 -0.17 -4.97 -14.30
N TRP A 78 0.10 -4.07 -15.23
CA TRP A 78 -0.82 -2.99 -15.61
C TRP A 78 -2.12 -3.51 -16.18
N ARG A 79 -2.06 -4.48 -17.10
CA ARG A 79 -3.26 -5.12 -17.64
C ARG A 79 -4.09 -5.79 -16.55
N GLN A 80 -3.44 -6.52 -15.63
CA GLN A 80 -4.15 -7.12 -14.49
C GLN A 80 -4.83 -6.05 -13.61
N TYR A 81 -4.16 -4.93 -13.36
CA TYR A 81 -4.75 -3.82 -12.61
C TYR A 81 -6.00 -3.23 -13.30
N GLU A 82 -5.94 -2.99 -14.61
CA GLU A 82 -7.09 -2.50 -15.39
C GLU A 82 -8.25 -3.52 -15.41
N ASP A 83 -7.95 -4.81 -15.60
CA ASP A 83 -8.94 -5.89 -15.54
C ASP A 83 -9.68 -5.89 -14.18
N PHE A 84 -8.93 -5.83 -13.07
CA PHE A 84 -9.51 -5.79 -11.72
C PHE A 84 -10.29 -4.50 -11.45
N ARG A 85 -9.80 -3.34 -11.92
CA ARG A 85 -10.55 -2.08 -11.79
C ARG A 85 -11.87 -2.13 -12.54
N GLY A 86 -11.88 -2.67 -13.75
CA GLY A 86 -13.11 -2.85 -14.54
C GLY A 86 -14.13 -3.73 -13.81
N GLN A 87 -13.68 -4.84 -13.21
CA GLN A 87 -14.54 -5.72 -12.42
C GLN A 87 -15.14 -5.01 -11.19
N ILE A 88 -14.32 -4.26 -10.44
CA ILE A 88 -14.80 -3.51 -9.26
C ILE A 88 -15.82 -2.44 -9.69
N GLY A 89 -15.57 -1.75 -10.80
CA GLY A 89 -16.52 -0.78 -11.36
C GLY A 89 -17.87 -1.41 -11.70
N ALA A 90 -17.85 -2.56 -12.38
CA ALA A 90 -19.06 -3.31 -12.73
C ALA A 90 -19.85 -3.79 -11.49
N LEU A 91 -19.15 -4.28 -10.46
CA LEU A 91 -19.78 -4.73 -9.21
C LEU A 91 -20.49 -3.59 -8.47
N LYS A 92 -19.90 -2.39 -8.44
CA LYS A 92 -20.51 -1.22 -7.80
C LYS A 92 -21.79 -0.78 -8.52
N SER A 93 -21.76 -0.74 -9.85
CA SER A 93 -22.94 -0.42 -10.67
C SER A 93 -24.09 -1.39 -10.41
N SER A 94 -23.82 -2.69 -10.34
CA SER A 94 -24.85 -3.71 -10.07
C SER A 94 -25.43 -3.65 -8.64
N ALA A 95 -24.67 -3.16 -7.66
CA ALA A 95 -25.13 -3.03 -6.27
C ALA A 95 -25.96 -1.76 -6.04
N GLU A 96 -25.79 -0.73 -6.87
CA GLU A 96 -26.60 0.50 -6.84
C GLU A 96 -27.95 0.31 -7.57
N GLU A 97 -28.03 -0.67 -8.48
CA GLU A 97 -29.25 -1.00 -9.25
C GLU A 97 -30.19 -2.01 -8.55
N ALA A 98 -29.78 -2.60 -7.41
CA ALA A 98 -30.51 -3.64 -6.66
C ALA A 98 -31.11 -3.11 -5.35
#